data_AF-A0A0S7YIS7-F1
#
_entry.id   AF-A0A0S7YIS7-F1
#
_cell.length_a   1.000
_cell.length_b   1.000
_cell.length_c   1.000
_cell.angle_alpha   90.00
_cell.angle_beta   90.00
_cell.angle_gamma   90.00
#
_symmetry.space_group_name_H-M   'P 1'
#
loop_
_entity.id
_entity.type
_entity.pdbx_description
1 polymer ?
#
loop_
_entity_poly.entity_id
_entity_poly.type
_entity_poly.pdbx_seq_one_letter_code
_entity_poly.pdbx_strand_id
1 'polypeptide(L)'
;MIIGILKEIKTEENRVSMTPGGVEVMKQHGHSVLVEKGAGLGSGFADESYRKAGATIINTPKQIFARAQMVMHVKEPLPPEFDLIRKDQIVFTYLHLAADRKLTRVLMQRGNINIAYETIQKPDGSLPLLTPMSEVAGRMAIQQGAKYLEMAQGGAGVLLGGVPGVDPGTVVVIGGGVVGTNAAKMACGLGAKVYILDNSLSRLRYLSDIMPR
;
A
#
# COMPACT_ATOMS: atom_id res chain seq x y z
N MET A 1 21.51 -0.27 13.70
CA MET A 1 21.01 -1.66 13.60
C MET A 1 21.13 -2.18 12.18
N ILE A 2 20.89 -3.48 11.95
CA ILE A 2 20.82 -4.09 10.61
C ILE A 2 19.35 -4.21 10.19
N ILE A 3 18.99 -3.57 9.08
CA ILE A 3 17.64 -3.60 8.47
C ILE A 3 17.69 -4.42 7.19
N GLY A 4 16.73 -5.32 7.01
CA GLY A 4 16.56 -6.16 5.84
C GLY A 4 15.35 -5.74 5.00
N ILE A 5 15.59 -5.42 3.73
CA ILE A 5 14.57 -5.10 2.73
C ILE A 5 14.44 -6.30 1.82
N LEU A 6 13.29 -6.96 1.88
CA LEU A 6 13.03 -8.22 1.16
C LEU A 6 12.33 -7.95 -0.16
N LYS A 7 12.52 -8.86 -1.11
CA LYS A 7 11.74 -8.87 -2.35
C LYS A 7 10.34 -9.40 -2.03
N GLU A 8 9.31 -8.71 -2.49
CA GLU A 8 7.95 -9.18 -2.33
C GLU A 8 7.70 -10.45 -3.17
N ILE A 9 7.06 -11.44 -2.56
CA ILE A 9 6.74 -12.73 -3.19
C ILE A 9 5.24 -12.95 -3.42
N LYS A 10 4.40 -12.00 -2.96
CA LYS A 10 2.97 -12.04 -3.23
C LYS A 10 2.72 -11.73 -4.71
N THR A 11 1.83 -12.50 -5.33
CA THR A 11 1.44 -12.32 -6.74
C THR A 11 0.99 -10.88 -7.00
N GLU A 12 1.46 -10.30 -8.11
CA GLU A 12 1.21 -8.90 -8.52
C GLU A 12 1.70 -7.82 -7.54
N GLU A 13 2.53 -8.16 -6.55
CA GLU A 13 3.18 -7.17 -5.69
C GLU A 13 4.49 -6.70 -6.30
N ASN A 14 4.47 -5.50 -6.90
CA ASN A 14 5.62 -4.89 -7.56
C ASN A 14 6.31 -3.82 -6.70
N ARG A 15 5.75 -3.50 -5.52
CA ARG A 15 6.32 -2.50 -4.61
C ARG A 15 7.49 -3.08 -3.83
N VAL A 16 8.26 -2.19 -3.20
CA VAL A 16 9.34 -2.51 -2.26
C VAL A 16 9.23 -1.60 -1.04
N SER A 17 9.58 -2.12 0.15
CA SER A 17 9.33 -1.44 1.43
C SER A 17 10.22 -0.22 1.68
N MET A 18 11.32 -0.07 0.93
CA MET A 18 12.24 1.05 1.05
C MET A 18 12.86 1.38 -0.30
N THR A 19 12.85 2.66 -0.68
CA THR A 19 13.51 3.17 -1.89
C THR A 19 14.99 3.43 -1.62
N PRO A 20 15.83 3.65 -2.66
CA PRO A 20 17.22 4.07 -2.47
C PRO A 20 17.39 5.31 -1.59
N GLY A 21 16.50 6.30 -1.70
CA GLY A 21 16.53 7.48 -0.81
C GLY A 21 16.29 7.14 0.66
N GLY A 22 15.43 6.15 0.94
CA GLY A 22 15.26 5.62 2.31
C GLY A 22 16.52 4.94 2.83
N VAL A 23 17.25 4.23 1.96
CA VAL A 23 18.54 3.62 2.31
C VAL A 23 19.56 4.68 2.71
N GLU A 24 19.67 5.77 1.94
CA GLU A 24 20.61 6.87 2.25
C GLU A 24 20.34 7.45 3.64
N VAL A 25 19.07 7.72 3.96
CA VAL A 25 18.68 8.24 5.28
C VAL A 25 19.03 7.25 6.39
N MET A 26 18.77 5.95 6.21
CA MET A 26 19.13 4.93 7.22
C MET A 26 20.65 4.84 7.42
N LYS A 27 21.42 4.92 6.32
CA LYS A 27 22.89 4.92 6.36
C LYS A 27 23.43 6.15 7.10
N GLN A 28 22.88 7.33 6.86
CA GLN A 28 23.25 8.57 7.55
C GLN A 28 23.04 8.49 9.08
N HIS A 29 22.05 7.71 9.53
CA HIS A 29 21.79 7.46 10.96
C HIS A 29 22.56 6.24 11.51
N GLY A 30 23.64 5.81 10.83
CA GLY A 30 24.54 4.75 11.31
C GLY A 30 23.95 3.35 11.25
N HIS A 31 22.90 3.12 10.45
CA HIS A 31 22.34 1.78 10.25
C HIS A 31 22.99 1.06 9.07
N SER A 32 22.88 -0.26 9.03
CA SER A 32 23.26 -1.09 7.88
C SER A 32 22.00 -1.59 7.20
N VAL A 33 21.90 -1.42 5.87
CA VAL A 33 20.75 -1.88 5.10
C VAL A 33 21.18 -3.03 4.19
N LEU A 34 20.49 -4.16 4.32
CA LEU A 34 20.60 -5.32 3.44
C LEU A 34 19.38 -5.32 2.52
N VAL A 35 19.59 -5.42 1.21
CA VAL A 35 18.50 -5.45 0.22
C VAL A 35 18.58 -6.74 -0.57
N GLU A 36 17.48 -7.46 -0.71
CA GLU A 36 17.45 -8.66 -1.55
C GLU A 36 17.69 -8.29 -3.01
N LYS A 37 18.49 -9.11 -3.70
CA LYS A 37 18.78 -8.94 -5.12
C LYS A 37 17.47 -8.87 -5.92
N GLY A 38 17.28 -7.78 -6.65
CA GLY A 38 16.12 -7.54 -7.48
C GLY A 38 14.86 -7.08 -6.74
N ALA A 39 14.93 -6.78 -5.42
CA ALA A 39 13.76 -6.40 -4.63
C ALA A 39 13.02 -5.17 -5.18
N GLY A 40 13.76 -4.18 -5.68
CA GLY A 40 13.17 -2.93 -6.19
C GLY A 40 12.83 -2.91 -7.67
N LEU A 41 13.08 -3.99 -8.43
CA LEU A 41 12.94 -3.96 -9.90
C LEU A 41 11.50 -3.65 -10.34
N GLY A 42 10.49 -4.22 -9.66
CA GLY A 42 9.08 -3.94 -9.95
C GLY A 42 8.67 -2.49 -9.69
N SER A 43 9.44 -1.79 -8.86
CA SER A 43 9.26 -0.35 -8.55
C SER A 43 10.18 0.56 -9.36
N GLY A 44 10.91 0.02 -10.34
CA GLY A 44 11.85 0.79 -11.17
C GLY A 44 13.21 1.08 -10.51
N PHE A 45 13.55 0.41 -9.40
CA PHE A 45 14.84 0.58 -8.72
C PHE A 45 15.77 -0.61 -8.97
N ALA A 46 16.81 -0.41 -9.77
CA ALA A 46 17.85 -1.41 -9.98
C ALA A 46 18.71 -1.62 -8.72
N ASP A 47 19.28 -2.81 -8.56
CA ASP A 47 20.23 -3.14 -7.48
C ASP A 47 21.37 -2.12 -7.35
N GLU A 48 21.82 -1.58 -8.49
CA GLU A 48 22.91 -0.61 -8.51
C GLU A 48 22.53 0.71 -7.83
N SER A 49 21.27 1.13 -7.92
CA SER A 49 20.78 2.31 -7.21
C SER A 49 20.83 2.11 -5.70
N TYR A 50 20.52 0.91 -5.22
CA TYR A 50 20.66 0.56 -3.79
C TYR A 50 22.12 0.50 -3.34
N ARG A 51 23.03 -0.05 -4.16
CA ARG A 51 24.47 -0.05 -3.85
C ARG A 51 25.01 1.37 -3.73
N LYS A 52 24.68 2.25 -4.68
CA LYS A 52 25.06 3.67 -4.66
C LYS A 52 24.53 4.40 -3.41
N ALA A 53 23.32 4.06 -2.97
CA ALA A 53 22.73 4.55 -1.73
C ALA A 53 23.40 3.97 -0.45
N GLY A 54 24.29 2.99 -0.57
CA GLY A 54 25.05 2.40 0.53
C GLY A 54 24.45 1.12 1.13
N ALA A 55 23.47 0.50 0.49
CA ALA A 55 22.98 -0.82 0.87
C ALA A 55 23.91 -1.94 0.41
N THR A 56 23.88 -3.07 1.14
CA THR A 56 24.49 -4.32 0.70
C THR A 56 23.45 -5.19 0.01
N ILE A 57 23.68 -5.57 -1.25
CA ILE A 57 22.81 -6.48 -1.98
C ILE A 57 23.07 -7.93 -1.53
N ILE A 58 22.00 -8.66 -1.20
CA ILE A 58 22.02 -10.02 -0.69
C ILE A 58 21.25 -10.95 -1.62
N ASN A 59 21.82 -12.11 -1.94
CA ASN A 59 21.27 -13.00 -2.97
C ASN A 59 20.02 -13.78 -2.54
N THR A 60 19.80 -13.96 -1.23
CA THR A 60 18.71 -14.80 -0.73
C THR A 60 18.01 -14.19 0.47
N PRO A 61 16.68 -14.37 0.60
CA PRO A 61 15.92 -13.89 1.75
C PRO A 61 16.42 -14.52 3.05
N LYS A 62 16.81 -15.80 3.03
CA LYS A 62 17.36 -16.53 4.19
C LYS A 62 18.57 -15.82 4.80
N GLN A 63 19.47 -15.27 3.98
CA GLN A 63 20.64 -14.53 4.49
C GLN A 63 20.25 -13.20 5.15
N ILE A 64 19.21 -12.53 4.65
CA ILE A 64 18.68 -11.30 5.25
C ILE A 64 18.02 -11.62 6.59
N PHE A 65 17.09 -12.57 6.62
CA PHE A 65 16.44 -13.02 7.86
C PHE A 65 17.46 -13.45 8.91
N ALA A 66 18.56 -14.10 8.51
CA ALA A 66 19.64 -14.54 9.40
C ALA A 66 20.54 -13.40 9.94
N ARG A 67 20.50 -12.19 9.38
CA ARG A 67 21.41 -11.10 9.78
C ARG A 67 20.68 -9.86 10.30
N ALA A 68 19.50 -9.58 9.76
CA ALA A 68 18.76 -8.37 10.08
C ALA A 68 18.10 -8.46 11.46
N GLN A 69 18.17 -7.36 12.21
CA GLN A 69 17.44 -7.17 13.47
C GLN A 69 15.99 -6.76 13.19
N MET A 70 15.77 -6.03 12.10
CA MET A 70 14.45 -5.67 11.57
C MET A 70 14.35 -6.10 10.11
N VAL A 71 13.27 -6.76 9.72
CA VAL A 71 12.92 -7.03 8.33
C VAL A 71 11.70 -6.21 7.95
N MET A 72 11.71 -5.68 6.74
CA MET A 72 10.65 -4.83 6.20
C MET A 72 10.13 -5.39 4.89
N HIS A 73 8.81 -5.52 4.84
CA HIS A 73 8.03 -5.89 3.66
C HIS A 73 7.03 -4.79 3.32
N VAL A 74 6.40 -4.93 2.17
CA VAL A 74 5.15 -4.27 1.83
C VAL A 74 3.99 -5.12 2.30
N LYS A 75 3.96 -6.42 2.00
CA LYS A 75 2.86 -7.33 2.39
C LYS A 75 3.23 -8.22 3.56
N GLU A 76 2.23 -8.93 4.04
CA GLU A 76 2.36 -9.89 5.11
C GLU A 76 3.28 -11.05 4.68
N PRO A 77 4.07 -11.62 5.61
CA PRO A 77 4.87 -12.80 5.30
C PRO A 77 4.00 -13.94 4.77
N LEU A 78 4.52 -14.70 3.82
CA LEU A 78 3.86 -15.89 3.26
C LEU A 78 4.51 -17.19 3.77
N PRO A 79 3.86 -18.36 3.57
CA PRO A 79 4.34 -19.63 4.12
C PRO A 79 5.82 -19.97 3.92
N PRO A 80 6.46 -19.69 2.75
CA PRO A 80 7.90 -19.93 2.56
C PRO A 80 8.82 -19.12 3.49
N GLU A 81 8.32 -18.04 4.10
CA GLU A 81 9.10 -17.12 4.92
C GLU A 81 8.93 -17.39 6.42
N PHE A 82 7.90 -18.15 6.81
CA PHE A 82 7.52 -18.37 8.22
C PHE A 82 8.66 -18.93 9.06
N ASP A 83 9.41 -19.89 8.53
CA ASP A 83 10.51 -20.54 9.25
C ASP A 83 11.79 -19.69 9.28
N LEU A 84 11.86 -18.64 8.44
CA LEU A 84 12.99 -17.73 8.38
C LEU A 84 12.89 -16.64 9.45
N ILE A 85 11.68 -16.23 9.82
CA ILE A 85 11.40 -15.22 10.86
C ILE A 85 11.92 -15.68 12.21
N ARG A 86 12.71 -14.89 12.92
CA ARG A 86 13.33 -15.32 14.18
C ARG A 86 12.64 -14.73 15.41
N LYS A 87 12.82 -15.40 16.56
CA LYS A 87 12.47 -14.85 17.87
C LYS A 87 13.14 -13.49 18.07
N ASP A 88 12.41 -12.55 18.66
CA ASP A 88 12.84 -11.17 18.97
C ASP A 88 13.24 -10.31 17.75
N GLN A 89 13.06 -10.81 16.52
CA GLN A 89 13.26 -10.04 15.30
C GLN A 89 12.07 -9.12 15.06
N ILE A 90 12.33 -7.88 14.64
CA ILE A 90 11.25 -6.95 14.29
C ILE A 90 10.79 -7.24 12.86
N VAL A 91 9.50 -7.48 12.67
CA VAL A 91 8.83 -7.55 11.37
C VAL A 91 7.95 -6.33 11.25
N PHE A 92 8.29 -5.43 10.32
CA PHE A 92 7.57 -4.18 10.10
C PHE A 92 6.98 -4.16 8.69
N THR A 93 5.67 -4.37 8.58
CA THR A 93 4.95 -4.52 7.30
C THR A 93 3.43 -4.34 7.46
N TYR A 94 2.65 -4.39 6.37
CA TYR A 94 1.20 -4.63 6.46
C TYR A 94 0.95 -6.08 6.87
N LEU A 95 0.13 -6.33 7.90
CA LEU A 95 -0.10 -7.69 8.41
C LEU A 95 -1.54 -8.17 8.25
N HIS A 96 -2.52 -7.28 8.41
CA HIS A 96 -3.95 -7.57 8.36
C HIS A 96 -4.35 -8.80 9.21
N LEU A 97 -3.77 -8.91 10.41
CA LEU A 97 -3.87 -10.11 11.26
C LEU A 97 -5.32 -10.53 11.57
N ALA A 98 -6.24 -9.57 11.70
CA ALA A 98 -7.65 -9.85 11.93
C ALA A 98 -8.31 -10.67 10.81
N ALA A 99 -7.77 -10.63 9.58
CA ALA A 99 -8.25 -11.38 8.43
C ALA A 99 -7.53 -12.72 8.22
N ASP A 100 -6.38 -12.96 8.89
CA ASP A 100 -5.59 -14.19 8.73
C ASP A 100 -5.18 -14.80 10.09
N ARG A 101 -6.01 -15.74 10.56
CA ARG A 101 -5.76 -16.50 11.78
C ARG A 101 -4.50 -17.36 11.70
N LYS A 102 -4.16 -17.90 10.52
CA LYS A 102 -3.01 -18.79 10.35
C LYS A 102 -1.73 -18.00 10.53
N LEU A 103 -1.60 -16.88 9.81
CA LEU A 103 -0.46 -15.97 9.97
C LEU A 103 -0.33 -15.51 11.42
N THR A 104 -1.42 -15.08 12.04
CA THR A 104 -1.43 -14.65 13.45
C THR A 104 -0.83 -15.71 14.37
N ARG A 105 -1.28 -16.97 14.25
CA ARG A 105 -0.76 -18.08 15.06
C ARG A 105 0.72 -18.37 14.81
N VAL A 106 1.15 -18.31 13.55
CA VAL A 106 2.56 -18.50 13.19
C VAL A 106 3.42 -17.43 13.86
N LEU A 107 3.08 -16.15 13.72
CA LEU A 107 3.85 -15.05 14.30
C LEU A 107 3.90 -15.16 15.83
N MET A 108 2.79 -15.51 16.49
CA MET A 108 2.77 -15.80 17.92
C MET A 108 3.74 -16.92 18.31
N GLN A 109 3.76 -18.03 17.55
CA GLN A 109 4.68 -19.15 17.79
C GLN A 109 6.15 -18.79 17.55
N ARG A 110 6.44 -17.94 16.56
CA ARG A 110 7.82 -17.48 16.28
C ARG A 110 8.37 -16.57 17.37
N GLY A 111 7.51 -15.90 18.15
CA GLY A 111 7.92 -15.00 19.24
C GLY A 111 8.73 -13.80 18.74
N ASN A 112 8.40 -13.32 17.54
CA ASN A 112 8.98 -12.12 16.94
C ASN A 112 8.18 -10.87 17.35
N ILE A 113 8.73 -9.68 17.07
CA ILE A 113 8.06 -8.40 17.34
C ILE A 113 7.39 -7.94 16.05
N ASN A 114 6.07 -7.85 16.04
CA ASN A 114 5.32 -7.49 14.84
C ASN A 114 4.76 -6.08 14.97
N ILE A 115 5.11 -5.21 14.03
CA ILE A 115 4.58 -3.85 13.94
C ILE A 115 3.80 -3.77 12.62
N ALA A 116 2.49 -3.58 12.72
CA ALA A 116 1.60 -3.52 11.56
C ALA A 116 1.44 -2.07 11.06
N TYR A 117 1.81 -1.79 9.81
CA TYR A 117 1.69 -0.46 9.20
C TYR A 117 0.28 0.12 9.36
N GLU A 118 -0.74 -0.70 9.11
CA GLU A 118 -2.15 -0.30 9.14
C GLU A 118 -2.70 0.00 10.53
N THR A 119 -1.92 -0.25 11.59
CA THR A 119 -2.34 -0.03 12.99
C THR A 119 -1.55 1.07 13.68
N ILE A 120 -0.50 1.61 13.05
CA ILE A 120 0.20 2.78 13.57
C ILE A 120 -0.76 3.97 13.48
N GLN A 121 -1.13 4.49 14.65
CA GLN A 121 -2.16 5.49 14.82
C GLN A 121 -1.62 6.71 15.58
N LYS A 122 -1.96 7.90 15.09
CA LYS A 122 -1.69 9.16 15.80
C LYS A 122 -2.73 9.41 16.90
N PRO A 123 -2.48 10.35 17.85
CA PRO A 123 -3.45 10.70 18.88
C PRO A 123 -4.82 11.17 18.36
N ASP A 124 -4.86 11.73 17.14
CA ASP A 124 -6.09 12.16 16.47
C ASP A 124 -6.88 11.00 15.81
N GLY A 125 -6.40 9.76 15.95
CA GLY A 125 -7.01 8.56 15.38
C GLY A 125 -6.63 8.27 13.93
N SER A 126 -5.85 9.15 13.27
CA SER A 126 -5.43 8.94 11.88
C SER A 126 -4.36 7.85 11.76
N LEU A 127 -4.38 7.15 10.61
CA LEU A 127 -3.48 6.04 10.29
C LEU A 127 -2.46 6.47 9.22
N PRO A 128 -1.37 7.17 9.59
CA PRO A 128 -0.50 7.86 8.63
C PRO A 128 0.17 6.96 7.60
N LEU A 129 0.40 5.68 7.91
CA LEU A 129 1.01 4.74 6.96
C LEU A 129 -0.02 4.12 6.00
N LEU A 130 -1.30 4.07 6.41
CA LEU A 130 -2.40 3.56 5.59
C LEU A 130 -2.99 4.63 4.66
N THR A 131 -2.95 5.91 5.08
CA THR A 131 -3.51 7.02 4.31
C THR A 131 -3.00 7.07 2.85
N PRO A 132 -1.68 7.03 2.56
CA PRO A 132 -1.20 7.10 1.18
C PRO A 132 -1.73 5.97 0.29
N MET A 133 -1.85 4.76 0.84
CA MET A 133 -2.37 3.61 0.10
C MET A 133 -3.88 3.73 -0.14
N SER A 134 -4.60 4.31 0.81
CA SER A 134 -6.03 4.62 0.67
C SER A 134 -6.28 5.67 -0.42
N GLU A 135 -5.41 6.66 -0.54
CA GLU A 135 -5.49 7.68 -1.60
C GLU A 135 -5.27 7.06 -2.98
N VAL A 136 -4.24 6.21 -3.13
CA VAL A 136 -3.96 5.48 -4.37
C VAL A 136 -5.15 4.59 -4.74
N ALA A 137 -5.65 3.79 -3.79
CA ALA A 137 -6.78 2.88 -4.03
C ALA A 137 -8.04 3.63 -4.49
N GLY A 138 -8.37 4.75 -3.83
CA GLY A 138 -9.52 5.59 -4.22
C GLY A 138 -9.41 6.09 -5.66
N ARG A 139 -8.22 6.57 -6.06
CA ARG A 139 -8.03 7.08 -7.44
C ARG A 139 -8.06 5.97 -8.48
N MET A 140 -7.37 4.86 -8.20
CA MET A 140 -7.32 3.69 -9.08
C MET A 140 -8.71 3.08 -9.29
N ALA A 141 -9.58 3.10 -8.28
CA ALA A 141 -10.93 2.56 -8.38
C ALA A 141 -11.73 3.19 -9.52
N ILE A 142 -11.61 4.51 -9.72
CA ILE A 142 -12.29 5.19 -10.83
C ILE A 142 -11.62 4.92 -12.18
N GLN A 143 -10.29 4.86 -12.24
CA GLN A 143 -9.59 4.51 -13.47
C GLN A 143 -9.96 3.10 -13.96
N GLN A 144 -10.00 2.13 -13.04
CA GLN A 144 -10.44 0.76 -13.37
C GLN A 144 -11.94 0.72 -13.67
N GLY A 145 -12.77 1.43 -12.90
CA GLY A 145 -14.21 1.52 -13.15
C GLY A 145 -14.52 2.07 -14.54
N ALA A 146 -13.84 3.14 -14.97
CA ALA A 146 -13.97 3.70 -16.31
C ALA A 146 -13.59 2.68 -17.40
N LYS A 147 -12.44 2.01 -17.24
CA LYS A 147 -12.01 0.94 -18.15
C LYS A 147 -13.06 -0.17 -18.26
N TYR A 148 -13.57 -0.66 -17.13
CA TYR A 148 -14.55 -1.76 -17.11
C TYR A 148 -15.97 -1.34 -17.51
N LEU A 149 -16.25 -0.05 -17.67
CA LEU A 149 -17.49 0.42 -18.30
C LEU A 149 -17.46 0.29 -19.82
N GLU A 150 -16.29 0.14 -20.45
CA GLU A 150 -16.17 -0.05 -21.89
C GLU A 150 -16.79 -1.37 -22.34
N MET A 151 -17.51 -1.37 -23.48
CA MET A 151 -18.12 -2.59 -24.04
C MET A 151 -17.08 -3.68 -24.34
N ALA A 152 -15.87 -3.29 -24.74
CA ALA A 152 -14.77 -4.22 -25.00
C ALA A 152 -14.32 -5.00 -23.75
N GLN A 153 -14.61 -4.47 -22.56
CA GLN A 153 -14.37 -5.13 -21.27
C GLN A 153 -15.64 -5.81 -20.72
N GLY A 154 -16.75 -5.81 -21.48
CA GLY A 154 -18.05 -6.35 -21.08
C GLY A 154 -18.94 -5.35 -20.31
N GLY A 155 -18.54 -4.08 -20.24
CA GLY A 155 -19.30 -3.02 -19.59
C GLY A 155 -20.47 -2.50 -20.43
N ALA A 156 -21.20 -1.55 -19.86
CA ALA A 156 -22.40 -0.96 -20.47
C ALA A 156 -22.13 0.04 -21.61
N GLY A 157 -20.86 0.32 -21.94
CA GLY A 157 -20.48 1.31 -22.95
C GLY A 157 -20.69 2.75 -22.49
N VAL A 158 -20.60 3.03 -21.19
CA VAL A 158 -20.86 4.35 -20.62
C VAL A 158 -19.57 5.15 -20.50
N LEU A 159 -19.50 6.29 -21.19
CA LEU A 159 -18.45 7.27 -20.97
C LEU A 159 -18.77 8.09 -19.72
N LEU A 160 -17.91 8.04 -18.69
CA LEU A 160 -18.16 8.69 -17.42
C LEU A 160 -18.45 10.19 -17.55
N GLY A 161 -17.74 10.90 -18.43
CA GLY A 161 -17.95 12.34 -18.63
C GLY A 161 -19.12 12.72 -19.52
N GLY A 162 -19.74 11.75 -20.21
CA GLY A 162 -20.68 12.04 -21.29
C GLY A 162 -20.06 12.95 -22.36
N VAL A 163 -20.91 13.64 -23.10
CA VAL A 163 -20.56 14.71 -24.06
C VAL A 163 -21.74 15.69 -24.14
N PRO A 164 -21.58 16.91 -24.68
CA PRO A 164 -22.72 17.81 -24.84
C PRO A 164 -23.90 17.14 -25.58
N GLY A 165 -25.06 17.10 -24.91
CA GLY A 165 -26.28 16.41 -25.41
C GLY A 165 -26.43 14.95 -24.98
N VAL A 166 -25.49 14.40 -24.20
CA VAL A 166 -25.53 13.03 -23.67
C VAL A 166 -25.20 13.06 -22.17
N ASP A 167 -26.04 12.41 -21.36
CA ASP A 167 -25.86 12.37 -19.91
C ASP A 167 -24.53 11.69 -19.51
N PRO A 168 -23.85 12.20 -18.45
CA PRO A 168 -22.67 11.55 -17.89
C PRO A 168 -23.03 10.27 -17.13
N GLY A 169 -22.03 9.43 -16.91
CA GLY A 169 -22.17 8.27 -16.04
C GLY A 169 -22.44 8.67 -14.58
N THR A 170 -23.22 7.85 -13.87
CA THR A 170 -23.45 8.03 -12.43
C THR A 170 -22.54 7.12 -11.60
N VAL A 171 -21.81 7.71 -10.66
CA VAL A 171 -20.91 7.01 -9.72
C VAL A 171 -21.46 7.16 -8.31
N VAL A 172 -21.68 6.03 -7.64
CA VAL A 172 -22.05 6.00 -6.22
C VAL A 172 -20.85 5.55 -5.41
N VAL A 173 -20.42 6.37 -4.45
CA VAL A 173 -19.33 6.10 -3.52
C VAL A 173 -19.91 5.84 -2.13
N ILE A 174 -19.70 4.63 -1.61
CA ILE A 174 -20.16 4.24 -0.28
C ILE A 174 -18.99 4.37 0.70
N GLY A 175 -19.07 5.34 1.60
CA GLY A 175 -18.04 5.76 2.54
C GLY A 175 -17.29 7.00 2.04
N GLY A 176 -17.39 8.10 2.77
CA GLY A 176 -16.77 9.40 2.50
C GLY A 176 -15.37 9.57 3.10
N GLY A 177 -14.74 8.50 3.61
CA GLY A 177 -13.37 8.53 4.15
C GLY A 177 -12.29 8.85 3.09
N VAL A 178 -11.02 8.59 3.40
CA VAL A 178 -9.88 8.91 2.52
C VAL A 178 -10.03 8.27 1.13
N VAL A 179 -10.37 6.97 1.07
CA VAL A 179 -10.58 6.23 -0.19
C VAL A 179 -11.71 6.87 -1.00
N GLY A 180 -12.90 6.98 -0.41
CA GLY A 180 -14.08 7.48 -1.12
C GLY A 180 -13.95 8.94 -1.55
N THR A 181 -13.26 9.77 -0.77
CA THR A 181 -12.99 11.16 -1.18
C THR A 181 -12.09 11.22 -2.41
N ASN A 182 -11.04 10.39 -2.47
CA ASN A 182 -10.15 10.35 -3.63
C ASN A 182 -10.86 9.74 -4.85
N ALA A 183 -11.71 8.73 -4.65
CA ALA A 183 -12.55 8.19 -5.71
C ALA A 183 -13.52 9.24 -6.26
N ALA A 184 -14.27 9.91 -5.37
CA ALA A 184 -15.20 10.96 -5.78
C ALA A 184 -14.49 12.10 -6.54
N LYS A 185 -13.31 12.55 -6.07
CA LYS A 185 -12.52 13.57 -6.77
C LYS A 185 -12.12 13.15 -8.18
N MET A 186 -11.71 11.90 -8.39
CA MET A 186 -11.40 11.40 -9.72
C MET A 186 -12.64 11.29 -10.60
N ALA A 187 -13.75 10.78 -10.07
CA ALA A 187 -14.99 10.64 -10.83
C ALA A 187 -15.53 12.02 -11.27
N CYS A 188 -15.54 13.01 -10.38
CA CYS A 188 -15.88 14.39 -10.73
C CYS A 188 -14.92 14.98 -11.76
N GLY A 189 -13.61 14.72 -11.63
CA GLY A 189 -12.61 15.18 -12.60
C GLY A 189 -12.79 14.61 -14.01
N LEU A 190 -13.43 13.43 -14.13
CA LEU A 190 -13.82 12.85 -15.42
C LEU A 190 -15.19 13.37 -15.93
N GLY A 191 -15.91 14.19 -15.16
CA GLY A 191 -17.23 14.71 -15.52
C GLY A 191 -18.41 13.84 -15.09
N ALA A 192 -18.18 12.81 -14.26
CA ALA A 192 -19.26 11.94 -13.81
C ALA A 192 -20.20 12.63 -12.81
N LYS A 193 -21.45 12.17 -12.75
CA LYS A 193 -22.40 12.51 -11.69
C LYS A 193 -22.09 11.67 -10.44
N VAL A 194 -21.66 12.30 -9.35
CA VAL A 194 -21.17 11.57 -8.16
C VAL A 194 -22.10 11.72 -6.97
N TYR A 195 -22.43 10.60 -6.33
CA TYR A 195 -23.13 10.54 -5.05
C TYR A 195 -22.22 9.91 -3.99
N ILE A 196 -22.06 10.57 -2.85
CA ILE A 196 -21.31 10.04 -1.70
C ILE A 196 -22.29 9.73 -0.58
N LEU A 197 -22.26 8.48 -0.09
CA LEU A 197 -23.03 8.03 1.06
C LEU A 197 -22.09 7.83 2.25
N ASP A 198 -22.42 8.38 3.41
CA ASP A 198 -21.67 8.20 4.65
C ASP A 198 -22.64 8.30 5.84
N ASN A 199 -22.32 7.64 6.96
CA ASN A 199 -23.13 7.70 8.17
C ASN A 199 -22.76 8.91 9.06
N SER A 200 -21.64 9.57 8.78
CA SER A 200 -21.15 10.74 9.51
C SER A 200 -21.62 12.04 8.85
N LEU A 201 -22.61 12.70 9.48
CA LEU A 201 -23.11 13.99 9.02
C LEU A 201 -22.01 15.08 9.03
N SER A 202 -21.09 15.05 9.99
CA SER A 202 -19.95 15.98 10.01
C SER A 202 -19.04 15.75 8.82
N ARG A 203 -18.82 14.49 8.42
CA ARG A 203 -18.05 14.15 7.23
C ARG A 203 -18.73 14.61 5.95
N LEU A 204 -20.03 14.35 5.81
CA LEU A 204 -20.81 14.80 4.66
C LEU A 204 -20.83 16.33 4.54
N ARG A 205 -20.96 17.06 5.66
CA ARG A 205 -20.88 18.53 5.67
C ARG A 205 -19.53 19.02 5.13
N TYR A 206 -18.43 18.48 5.66
CA TYR A 206 -17.09 18.83 5.17
C TYR A 206 -16.92 18.53 3.67
N LEU A 207 -17.37 17.36 3.21
CA LEU A 207 -17.29 17.01 1.79
C LEU A 207 -18.13 17.94 0.91
N SER A 208 -19.31 18.35 1.38
CA SER A 208 -20.14 19.33 0.67
C SER A 208 -19.44 20.69 0.48
N ASP A 209 -18.52 21.06 1.38
CA ASP A 209 -17.78 22.33 1.30
C ASP A 209 -16.58 22.23 0.34
N ILE A 210 -15.92 21.07 0.26
CA ILE A 210 -14.65 20.91 -0.47
C ILE A 210 -14.76 20.24 -1.83
N MET A 211 -15.87 19.56 -2.11
CA MET A 211 -16.06 18.83 -3.36
C MET A 211 -16.62 19.77 -4.45
N PRO A 212 -16.28 19.54 -5.72
CA PRO A 212 -16.91 20.27 -6.82
C PRO A 212 -18.42 20.04 -6.83
N ARG A 213 -19.15 21.09 -7.18
CA ARG A 213 -20.61 21.07 -7.33
C ARG A 213 -21.02 20.46 -8.65
#